data_AF-A0A4Q5NSF1-F1
#
_entry.id   AF-A0A4Q5NSF1-F1
#
_cell.length_a   1.000
_cell.length_b   1.000
_cell.length_c   1.000
_cell.angle_alpha   90.00
_cell.angle_beta   90.00
_cell.angle_gamma   90.00
#
_symmetry.space_group_name_H-M   'P 1'
#
loop_
_entity.id
_entity.type
_entity.pdbx_description
1 polymer ?
#
loop_
_entity_poly.entity_id
_entity_poly.type
_entity_poly.pdbx_seq_one_letter_code
_entity_poly.pdbx_strand_id
1 'polypeptide(L)'
;MPRQPKPSAEERLRIDYVPVATVAQWERNAKKHDFGALWESIDRFGFKDPPKFEPRLNTGSGGIVEGNGRSHVLREMEAANHPRPRGILIIEDKWHMPVLFGVDAESERAAEAYGITHNNLTLMGGDFGPLEIQRLWEETEYAAVLADLAAHEELPVGIDGEDVDALIGQLAAEGNPIDVSNSPSSPPREKADAPKFGVLVICEGEPDQAQQYQRLRDEGYDCIKQGSKPPGCKR
;
A
#
# COMPACT_ATOMS: atom_id res chain seq x y z
N MET A 1 18.75 29.15 7.35
CA MET A 1 17.71 28.22 6.87
C MET A 1 16.36 28.89 7.03
N PRO A 2 15.46 28.86 6.03
CA PRO A 2 14.10 29.33 6.21
C PRO A 2 13.44 28.54 7.36
N ARG A 3 12.71 29.24 8.22
CA ARG A 3 12.00 28.63 9.34
C ARG A 3 10.89 27.77 8.76
N GLN A 4 10.90 26.46 9.05
CA GLN A 4 9.82 25.58 8.63
C GLN A 4 8.47 26.11 9.14
N PRO A 5 7.40 25.97 8.33
CA PRO A 5 6.06 26.33 8.77
C PRO A 5 5.72 25.61 10.07
N LYS A 6 4.92 26.25 10.92
CA LYS A 6 4.46 25.60 12.16
C LYS A 6 3.61 24.39 11.78
N PRO A 7 3.76 23.24 12.48
CA PRO A 7 2.96 22.06 12.22
C PRO A 7 1.47 22.41 12.24
N SER A 8 0.75 22.03 11.18
CA SER A 8 -0.69 22.23 11.09
C SER A 8 -1.44 21.10 11.80
N ALA A 9 -2.70 21.33 12.17
CA ALA A 9 -3.54 20.27 12.73
C ALA A 9 -3.80 19.13 11.71
N GLU A 10 -3.59 19.38 10.42
CA GLU A 10 -3.72 18.42 9.33
C GLU A 10 -2.51 17.47 9.28
N GLU A 11 -1.36 17.85 9.82
CA GLU A 11 -0.14 17.04 9.87
C GLU A 11 -0.05 16.17 11.13
N ARG A 12 -1.07 16.15 12.00
CA ARG A 12 -1.00 15.37 13.24
C ARG A 12 -1.00 13.87 12.96
N LEU A 13 -0.15 13.14 13.70
CA LEU A 13 -0.25 11.69 13.76
C LEU A 13 -1.54 11.26 14.46
N ARG A 14 -2.20 10.24 13.90
CA ARG A 14 -3.38 9.59 14.50
C ARG A 14 -3.39 8.11 14.20
N ILE A 15 -4.03 7.33 15.07
CA ILE A 15 -4.22 5.89 14.87
C ILE A 15 -5.71 5.63 14.64
N ASP A 16 -6.02 5.02 13.50
CA ASP A 16 -7.36 4.53 13.18
C ASP A 16 -7.33 3.02 12.98
N TYR A 17 -8.47 2.38 13.20
CA TYR A 17 -8.64 0.95 12.97
C TYR A 17 -9.26 0.71 11.61
N VAL A 18 -8.55 0.03 10.72
CA VAL A 18 -9.00 -0.23 9.33
C VAL A 18 -9.15 -1.73 9.08
N PRO A 19 -10.05 -2.14 8.16
CA PRO A 19 -10.25 -3.55 7.85
C PRO A 19 -8.96 -4.19 7.34
N VAL A 20 -8.54 -5.30 7.97
CA VAL A 20 -7.34 -6.06 7.57
C VAL A 20 -7.46 -6.56 6.13
N ALA A 21 -8.66 -7.00 5.73
CA ALA A 21 -8.91 -7.57 4.42
C ALA A 21 -8.71 -6.61 3.24
N THR A 22 -8.82 -5.28 3.44
CA THR A 22 -8.88 -4.31 2.33
C THR A 22 -7.80 -3.23 2.38
N VAL A 23 -6.94 -3.24 3.39
CA VAL A 23 -5.86 -2.26 3.48
C VAL A 23 -4.81 -2.51 2.38
N ALA A 24 -4.58 -1.50 1.54
CA ALA A 24 -3.64 -1.62 0.43
C ALA A 24 -2.19 -1.66 0.92
N GLN A 25 -1.34 -2.43 0.25
CA GLN A 25 0.10 -2.50 0.50
C GLN A 25 0.86 -1.62 -0.48
N TRP A 26 2.10 -1.28 -0.17
CA TRP A 26 2.99 -0.64 -1.15
C TRP A 26 3.35 -1.63 -2.26
N GLU A 27 2.89 -1.38 -3.48
CA GLU A 27 3.01 -2.31 -4.62
C GLU A 27 4.47 -2.57 -5.04
N ARG A 28 5.35 -1.57 -4.94
CA ARG A 28 6.78 -1.67 -5.29
C ARG A 28 7.67 -2.02 -4.09
N ASN A 29 7.09 -2.49 -2.99
CA ASN A 29 7.87 -2.85 -1.80
C ASN A 29 8.71 -4.12 -2.04
N ALA A 30 9.99 -3.92 -2.34
CA ALA A 30 10.97 -5.00 -2.53
C ALA A 30 11.46 -5.65 -1.23
N LYS A 31 10.93 -5.28 -0.06
CA LYS A 31 11.45 -5.80 1.22
C LYS A 31 11.13 -7.29 1.36
N LYS A 32 12.16 -8.09 1.70
CA LYS A 32 12.00 -9.47 2.16
C LYS A 32 11.34 -9.50 3.54
N HIS A 33 10.39 -10.41 3.72
CA HIS A 33 9.67 -10.62 4.97
C HIS A 33 9.83 -12.06 5.46
N ASP A 34 10.07 -12.23 6.76
CA ASP A 34 9.93 -13.52 7.43
C ASP A 34 8.51 -13.67 7.97
N PHE A 35 7.60 -14.16 7.12
CA PHE A 35 6.20 -14.30 7.50
C PHE A 35 5.97 -15.30 8.64
N GLY A 36 6.82 -16.32 8.78
CA GLY A 36 6.73 -17.30 9.86
C GLY A 36 7.05 -16.67 11.22
N ALA A 37 8.17 -15.94 11.30
CA ALA A 37 8.55 -15.23 12.52
C ALA A 37 7.54 -14.12 12.87
N LEU A 38 7.01 -13.42 11.86
CA LEU A 38 5.97 -12.40 12.05
C LEU A 38 4.68 -13.02 12.61
N TRP A 39 4.25 -14.18 12.08
CA TRP A 39 3.09 -14.91 12.59
C TRP A 39 3.29 -15.30 14.05
N GLU A 40 4.41 -15.94 14.38
CA GLU A 40 4.71 -16.37 15.75
C GLU A 40 4.78 -15.16 16.71
N SER A 41 5.38 -14.06 16.27
CA SER A 41 5.45 -12.82 17.05
C SER A 41 4.06 -12.24 17.34
N ILE A 42 3.20 -12.14 16.31
CA ILE A 42 1.84 -11.60 16.46
C ILE A 42 0.98 -12.52 17.33
N ASP A 43 1.06 -13.84 17.15
CA ASP A 43 0.31 -14.81 17.95
C ASP A 43 0.72 -14.73 19.44
N ARG A 44 2.03 -14.80 19.71
CA ARG A 44 2.56 -14.86 21.06
C ARG A 44 2.43 -13.52 21.80
N PHE A 45 2.71 -12.42 21.13
CA PHE A 45 2.84 -11.11 21.79
C PHE A 45 1.65 -10.19 21.52
N GLY A 46 0.85 -10.47 20.50
CA GLY A 46 -0.18 -9.58 19.98
C GLY A 46 0.39 -8.59 18.95
N PHE A 47 -0.51 -7.87 18.29
CA PHE A 47 -0.18 -6.82 17.36
C PHE A 47 0.18 -5.53 18.11
N LYS A 48 1.46 -5.16 18.09
CA LYS A 48 2.02 -4.12 18.97
C LYS A 48 2.46 -2.84 18.27
N ASP A 49 2.71 -2.92 16.98
CA ASP A 49 3.35 -1.85 16.24
C ASP A 49 2.50 -1.55 14.99
N PRO A 50 1.71 -0.45 15.00
CA PRO A 50 0.84 -0.08 13.90
C PRO A 50 1.63 0.27 12.63
N PRO A 51 1.27 -0.28 11.45
CA PRO A 51 1.82 0.17 10.18
C PRO A 51 1.39 1.61 9.86
N LYS A 52 2.17 2.31 9.03
CA LYS A 52 1.87 3.66 8.52
C LYS A 52 1.20 3.57 7.16
N PHE A 53 0.10 4.29 6.99
CA PHE A 53 -0.51 4.53 5.69
C PHE A 53 0.02 5.83 5.07
N GLU A 54 0.27 5.79 3.77
CA GLU A 54 0.63 6.94 2.94
C GLU A 54 -0.38 7.10 1.79
N PRO A 55 -1.08 8.23 1.69
CA PRO A 55 -2.10 8.43 0.65
C PRO A 55 -1.51 8.61 -0.76
N ARG A 56 -0.22 8.98 -0.87
CA ARG A 56 0.44 9.21 -2.16
C ARG A 56 0.94 7.93 -2.84
N LEU A 57 1.09 6.84 -2.09
CA LEU A 57 1.55 5.57 -2.65
C LEU A 57 0.61 5.03 -3.72
N ASN A 58 1.16 4.14 -4.55
CA ASN A 58 0.42 3.39 -5.57
C ASN A 58 -0.36 4.34 -6.49
N THR A 59 0.33 5.33 -7.06
CA THR A 59 -0.25 6.36 -7.94
C THR A 59 -1.36 7.20 -7.27
N GLY A 60 -1.28 7.40 -5.96
CA GLY A 60 -2.26 8.15 -5.17
C GLY A 60 -3.50 7.37 -4.74
N SER A 61 -3.53 6.04 -4.94
CA SER A 61 -4.57 5.18 -4.35
C SER A 61 -4.31 4.89 -2.86
N GLY A 62 -3.08 5.14 -2.41
CA GLY A 62 -2.61 4.98 -1.06
C GLY A 62 -2.22 3.55 -0.71
N GLY A 63 -1.43 3.40 0.34
CA GLY A 63 -0.96 2.10 0.78
C GLY A 63 -0.17 2.15 2.08
N ILE A 64 0.10 0.98 2.63
CA ILE A 64 0.95 0.81 3.79
C ILE A 64 2.41 0.95 3.36
N VAL A 65 3.08 1.99 3.83
CA VAL A 65 4.49 2.27 3.49
C VAL A 65 5.46 1.47 4.36
N GLU A 66 5.10 1.23 5.62
CA GLU A 66 5.86 0.41 6.57
C GLU A 66 4.92 -0.53 7.32
N GLY A 67 5.42 -1.73 7.66
CA GLY A 67 4.61 -2.79 8.27
C GLY A 67 3.75 -3.60 7.29
N ASN A 68 4.13 -3.63 6.01
CA ASN A 68 3.54 -4.50 4.98
C ASN A 68 3.52 -5.98 5.41
N GLY A 69 4.63 -6.52 5.91
CA GLY A 69 4.70 -7.93 6.35
C GLY A 69 3.71 -8.26 7.48
N ARG A 70 3.58 -7.37 8.46
CA ARG A 70 2.63 -7.52 9.58
C ARG A 70 1.18 -7.50 9.11
N SER A 71 0.87 -6.58 8.19
CA SER A 71 -0.46 -6.46 7.58
C SER A 71 -0.81 -7.69 6.75
N HIS A 72 0.16 -8.22 6.00
CA HIS A 72 0.01 -9.46 5.24
C HIS A 72 -0.31 -10.64 6.16
N VAL A 73 0.51 -10.84 7.19
CA VAL A 73 0.33 -11.95 8.14
C VAL A 73 -1.02 -11.89 8.84
N LEU A 74 -1.50 -10.71 9.25
CA LEU A 74 -2.83 -10.60 9.83
C LEU A 74 -3.95 -11.05 8.89
N ARG A 75 -3.84 -10.75 7.59
CA ARG A 75 -4.80 -11.18 6.58
C ARG A 75 -4.80 -12.71 6.44
N GLU A 76 -3.61 -13.31 6.41
CA GLU A 76 -3.46 -14.76 6.37
C GLU A 76 -4.01 -15.43 7.65
N MET A 77 -3.78 -14.82 8.82
CA MET A 77 -4.35 -15.28 10.09
C MET A 77 -5.88 -15.25 10.07
N GLU A 78 -6.49 -14.16 9.60
CA GLU A 78 -7.94 -14.04 9.47
C GLU A 78 -8.49 -15.09 8.48
N ALA A 79 -7.87 -15.24 7.32
CA ALA A 79 -8.26 -16.22 6.30
C ALA A 79 -8.14 -17.68 6.78
N ALA A 80 -7.16 -17.96 7.64
CA ALA A 80 -6.97 -19.27 8.26
C ALA A 80 -7.94 -19.55 9.44
N ASN A 81 -8.87 -18.64 9.75
CA ASN A 81 -9.73 -18.68 10.94
C ASN A 81 -8.92 -18.82 12.25
N HIS A 82 -7.71 -18.24 12.27
CA HIS A 82 -6.89 -18.23 13.46
C HIS A 82 -7.57 -17.43 14.59
N PRO A 83 -7.41 -17.78 15.88
CA PRO A 83 -7.86 -16.93 16.96
C PRO A 83 -7.33 -15.49 16.80
N ARG A 84 -8.23 -14.51 16.92
CA ARG A 84 -7.88 -13.09 16.77
C ARG A 84 -6.76 -12.68 17.73
N PRO A 85 -5.62 -12.17 17.24
CA PRO A 85 -4.55 -11.66 18.07
C PRO A 85 -4.97 -10.48 18.94
N ARG A 86 -4.31 -10.31 20.09
CA ARG A 86 -4.48 -9.08 20.91
C ARG A 86 -4.07 -7.85 20.09
N GLY A 87 -4.77 -6.75 20.26
CA GLY A 87 -4.50 -5.49 19.54
C GLY A 87 -5.30 -5.31 18.25
N ILE A 88 -5.94 -6.36 17.73
CA ILE A 88 -6.87 -6.32 16.60
C ILE A 88 -8.29 -6.16 17.13
N LEU A 89 -9.15 -5.35 16.50
CA LEU A 89 -10.56 -5.19 16.88
C LEU A 89 -11.49 -6.01 15.97
N ILE A 90 -12.69 -6.29 16.47
CA ILE A 90 -13.81 -6.75 15.63
C ILE A 90 -14.77 -5.59 15.50
N ILE A 91 -15.00 -5.17 14.26
CA ILE A 91 -16.00 -4.15 13.89
C ILE A 91 -16.78 -4.75 12.72
N GLU A 92 -18.10 -4.83 12.85
CA GLU A 92 -18.99 -5.45 11.84
C GLU A 92 -18.52 -6.86 11.42
N ASP A 93 -18.17 -7.70 12.41
CA ASP A 93 -17.69 -9.07 12.23
C ASP A 93 -16.39 -9.22 11.41
N LYS A 94 -15.64 -8.13 11.19
CA LYS A 94 -14.37 -8.13 10.45
C LYS A 94 -13.22 -7.69 11.33
N TRP A 95 -12.03 -8.24 11.09
CA TRP A 95 -10.83 -7.81 11.80
C TRP A 95 -10.40 -6.43 11.34
N HIS A 96 -10.13 -5.57 12.32
CA HIS A 96 -9.58 -4.25 12.09
C HIS A 96 -8.25 -4.10 12.84
N MET A 97 -7.21 -3.64 12.14
CA MET A 97 -5.90 -3.40 12.73
C MET A 97 -5.67 -1.89 12.93
N PRO A 98 -4.91 -1.48 13.95
CA PRO A 98 -4.53 -0.08 14.10
C PRO A 98 -3.54 0.30 12.99
N VAL A 99 -3.72 1.49 12.41
CA VAL A 99 -2.88 2.05 11.35
C VAL A 99 -2.61 3.52 11.66
N LEU A 100 -1.37 3.94 11.49
CA LEU A 100 -0.91 5.31 11.68
C LEU A 100 -1.19 6.14 10.40
N PHE A 101 -1.79 7.32 10.58
CA PHE A 101 -2.11 8.30 9.53
C PHE A 101 -1.57 9.68 9.89
N GLY A 102 -1.45 10.56 8.88
CA GLY A 102 -0.93 11.93 9.03
C GLY A 102 0.58 11.99 8.85
N VAL A 103 1.15 13.20 8.84
CA VAL A 103 2.54 13.46 8.39
C VAL A 103 2.79 12.75 7.05
N ASP A 104 1.93 13.05 6.08
CA ASP A 104 1.92 12.36 4.79
C ASP A 104 3.06 12.87 3.90
N ALA A 105 3.62 11.99 3.08
CA ALA A 105 4.66 12.35 2.13
C ALA A 105 4.14 13.31 1.06
N GLU A 106 5.01 14.21 0.59
CA GLU A 106 4.67 15.19 -0.45
C GLU A 106 4.45 14.55 -1.83
N SER A 107 5.09 13.41 -2.08
CA SER A 107 5.06 12.66 -3.34
C SER A 107 5.04 11.14 -3.08
N GLU A 108 4.76 10.35 -4.12
CA GLU A 108 4.88 8.88 -4.05
C GLU A 108 6.34 8.48 -3.80
N ARG A 109 7.29 9.09 -4.50
CA ARG A 109 8.73 8.83 -4.33
C ARG A 109 9.22 9.17 -2.92
N ALA A 110 8.76 10.25 -2.33
CA ALA A 110 9.07 10.61 -0.96
C ALA A 110 8.51 9.57 0.03
N ALA A 111 7.33 8.99 -0.24
CA ALA A 111 6.80 7.89 0.55
C ALA A 111 7.66 6.62 0.39
N GLU A 112 8.05 6.25 -0.83
CA GLU A 112 8.93 5.10 -1.09
C GLU A 112 10.31 5.26 -0.43
N ALA A 113 10.90 6.46 -0.55
CA ALA A 113 12.15 6.83 0.08
C ALA A 113 12.05 6.76 1.61
N TYR A 114 10.94 7.22 2.19
CA TYR A 114 10.63 7.04 3.61
C TYR A 114 10.56 5.55 3.96
N GLY A 115 9.83 4.73 3.19
CA GLY A 115 9.69 3.30 3.44
C GLY A 115 11.04 2.57 3.47
N ILE A 116 11.94 2.88 2.52
CA ILE A 116 13.30 2.33 2.50
C ILE A 116 14.10 2.84 3.69
N THR A 117 14.11 4.16 3.92
CA THR A 117 14.80 4.82 5.03
C THR A 117 14.41 4.21 6.37
N HIS A 118 13.11 4.07 6.62
CA HIS A 118 12.56 3.54 7.86
C HIS A 118 13.07 2.13 8.12
N ASN A 119 13.05 1.26 7.12
CA ASN A 119 13.56 -0.10 7.24
C ASN A 119 15.08 -0.13 7.47
N ASN A 120 15.85 0.62 6.68
CA ASN A 120 17.30 0.60 6.75
C ASN A 120 17.82 1.19 8.08
N LEU A 121 17.19 2.25 8.59
CA LEU A 121 17.59 2.88 9.86
C LEU A 121 17.46 1.94 11.08
N THR A 122 16.62 0.91 11.00
CA THR A 122 16.55 -0.13 12.04
C THR A 122 17.85 -0.95 12.16
N LEU A 123 18.65 -1.00 11.09
CA LEU A 123 19.96 -1.67 11.06
C LEU A 123 21.15 -0.70 11.13
N MET A 124 21.04 0.52 10.57
CA MET A 124 22.15 1.48 10.50
C MET A 124 22.71 1.92 11.87
N GLY A 125 21.99 1.68 12.97
CA GLY A 125 22.51 1.89 14.33
C GLY A 125 23.53 0.83 14.79
N GLY A 126 23.71 -0.26 14.03
CA GLY A 126 24.74 -1.28 14.24
C GLY A 126 25.88 -1.16 13.23
N ASP A 127 26.90 -2.03 13.35
CA ASP A 127 28.06 -2.08 12.45
C ASP A 127 27.74 -2.78 11.10
N PHE A 128 26.52 -2.59 10.57
CA PHE A 128 26.11 -3.13 9.27
C PHE A 128 26.41 -2.11 8.18
N GLY A 129 27.20 -2.52 7.19
CA GLY A 129 27.47 -1.75 5.99
C GLY A 129 26.35 -1.84 4.94
N PRO A 130 26.43 -1.04 3.86
CA PRO A 130 25.43 -0.99 2.80
C PRO A 130 25.10 -2.35 2.17
N LEU A 131 26.11 -3.19 1.93
CA LEU A 131 25.94 -4.53 1.35
C LEU A 131 25.15 -5.49 2.26
N GLU A 132 25.24 -5.33 3.58
CA GLU A 132 24.48 -6.15 4.52
C GLU A 132 23.04 -5.69 4.60
N ILE A 133 22.82 -4.37 4.58
CA ILE A 133 21.48 -3.78 4.55
C ILE A 133 20.73 -4.18 3.27
N GLN A 134 21.41 -4.22 2.12
CA GLN A 134 20.83 -4.67 0.84
C GLN A 134 20.18 -6.06 0.94
N ARG A 135 20.71 -6.97 1.76
CA ARG A 135 20.18 -8.33 1.90
C ARG A 135 18.77 -8.39 2.49
N LEU A 136 18.27 -7.28 3.06
CA LEU A 136 16.88 -7.13 3.47
C LEU A 136 15.90 -7.07 2.29
N TRP A 137 16.39 -6.91 1.07
CA TRP A 137 15.59 -6.58 -0.10
C TRP A 137 15.74 -7.62 -1.21
N GLU A 138 14.72 -7.73 -2.05
CA GLU A 138 14.80 -8.40 -3.35
C GLU A 138 15.62 -7.53 -4.28
N GLU A 139 16.76 -8.05 -4.75
CA GLU A 139 17.86 -7.22 -5.24
C GLU A 139 17.49 -6.43 -6.50
N THR A 140 16.83 -7.07 -7.46
CA THR A 140 16.43 -6.45 -8.72
C THR A 140 15.32 -5.42 -8.54
N GLU A 141 14.32 -5.74 -7.72
CA GLU A 141 13.19 -4.86 -7.42
C GLU A 141 13.65 -3.64 -6.62
N TYR A 142 14.56 -3.85 -5.65
CA TYR A 142 15.17 -2.78 -4.86
C TYR A 142 16.02 -1.86 -5.72
N ALA A 143 16.87 -2.41 -6.57
CA ALA A 143 17.69 -1.63 -7.50
C ALA A 143 16.81 -0.80 -8.46
N ALA A 144 15.69 -1.36 -8.93
CA ALA A 144 14.75 -0.64 -9.79
C ALA A 144 14.07 0.54 -9.07
N VAL A 145 13.67 0.37 -7.80
CA VAL A 145 13.13 1.48 -6.99
C VAL A 145 14.21 2.54 -6.76
N LEU A 146 15.42 2.16 -6.34
CA LEU A 146 16.50 3.10 -6.10
C LEU A 146 16.92 3.86 -7.35
N ALA A 147 16.96 3.21 -8.52
CA ALA A 147 17.28 3.87 -9.79
C ALA A 147 16.24 4.95 -10.14
N ASP A 148 14.95 4.67 -9.95
CA ASP A 148 13.88 5.67 -10.15
C ASP A 148 13.97 6.82 -9.15
N LEU A 149 14.25 6.55 -7.87
CA LEU A 149 14.46 7.59 -6.86
C LEU A 149 15.69 8.45 -7.15
N ALA A 150 16.81 7.84 -7.57
CA ALA A 150 18.03 8.54 -7.97
C ALA A 150 17.78 9.49 -9.15
N ALA A 151 17.05 9.03 -10.17
CA ALA A 151 16.72 9.83 -11.35
C ALA A 151 15.87 11.08 -11.03
N HIS A 152 15.26 11.13 -9.85
CA HIS A 152 14.42 12.24 -9.39
C HIS A 152 14.99 12.96 -8.15
N GLU A 153 16.24 12.69 -7.76
CA GLU A 153 16.89 13.30 -6.60
C GLU A 153 16.14 13.07 -5.27
N GLU A 154 15.40 11.96 -5.15
CA GLU A 154 14.60 11.58 -3.97
C GLU A 154 15.15 10.32 -3.28
N LEU A 155 16.47 10.17 -3.22
CA LEU A 155 17.10 9.00 -2.61
C LEU A 155 16.75 8.85 -1.12
N PRO A 156 16.62 7.60 -0.61
CA PRO A 156 16.45 7.35 0.82
C PRO A 156 17.62 7.90 1.64
N VAL A 157 17.36 8.27 2.89
CA VAL A 157 18.42 8.72 3.80
C VAL A 157 19.39 7.58 4.06
N GLY A 158 20.69 7.85 3.93
CA GLY A 158 21.75 6.87 4.13
C GLY A 158 22.10 6.05 2.87
N ILE A 159 21.56 6.44 1.71
CA ILE A 159 21.94 5.91 0.40
C ILE A 159 22.29 7.10 -0.50
N ASP A 160 23.42 7.02 -1.20
CA ASP A 160 23.80 8.01 -2.20
C ASP A 160 23.84 7.42 -3.62
N GLY A 161 24.19 8.25 -4.61
CA GLY A 161 24.24 7.81 -6.01
C GLY A 161 25.34 6.77 -6.28
N GLU A 162 26.45 6.80 -5.52
CA GLU A 162 27.54 5.84 -5.69
C GLU A 162 27.09 4.44 -5.21
N ASP A 163 26.30 4.38 -4.13
CA ASP A 163 25.68 3.14 -3.67
C ASP A 163 24.76 2.52 -4.74
N VAL A 164 23.95 3.34 -5.41
CA VAL A 164 23.03 2.89 -6.47
C VAL A 164 23.81 2.37 -7.68
N ASP A 165 24.83 3.11 -8.12
CA ASP A 165 25.68 2.71 -9.24
C ASP A 165 26.43 1.40 -8.94
N ALA A 166 26.92 1.23 -7.71
CA ALA A 166 27.58 0.01 -7.26
C ALA A 166 26.63 -1.20 -7.30
N LEU A 167 25.40 -1.02 -6.80
CA LEU A 167 24.36 -2.07 -6.82
C LEU A 167 24.01 -2.49 -8.25
N ILE A 168 23.75 -1.53 -9.13
CA ILE A 168 23.43 -1.79 -10.55
C ILE A 168 24.62 -2.48 -11.25
N GLY A 169 25.84 -2.01 -10.98
CA GLY A 169 27.06 -2.59 -11.54
C GLY A 169 27.27 -4.04 -11.10
N GLN A 170 27.01 -4.36 -9.84
CA GLN A 170 27.07 -5.73 -9.32
C GLN A 170 26.05 -6.63 -10.03
N LEU A 171 24.78 -6.20 -10.10
CA LEU A 171 23.72 -6.99 -10.73
C LEU A 171 23.98 -7.22 -12.23
N ALA A 172 24.52 -6.23 -12.93
CA ALA A 172 24.95 -6.38 -14.32
C ALA A 172 26.09 -7.41 -14.47
N ALA A 173 27.07 -7.40 -13.56
CA ALA A 173 28.16 -8.37 -13.57
C ALA A 173 27.70 -9.81 -13.26
N GLU A 174 26.64 -9.95 -12.47
CA GLU A 174 26.01 -11.24 -12.13
C GLU A 174 25.02 -11.74 -13.20
N GLY A 175 24.82 -10.99 -14.28
CA GLY A 175 23.94 -11.37 -15.40
C GLY A 175 22.46 -11.02 -15.17
N ASN A 176 22.16 -10.17 -14.19
CA ASN A 176 20.83 -9.68 -13.85
C ASN A 176 20.72 -8.16 -14.14
N PRO A 177 20.87 -7.71 -15.40
CA PRO A 177 20.86 -6.29 -15.71
C PRO A 177 19.52 -5.64 -15.35
N ILE A 178 19.57 -4.48 -14.71
CA ILE A 178 18.39 -3.65 -14.43
C ILE A 178 18.04 -2.83 -15.67
N ASP A 179 16.82 -2.99 -16.17
CA ASP A 179 16.30 -2.14 -17.23
C ASP A 179 15.85 -0.80 -16.63
N VAL A 180 16.80 0.13 -16.49
CA VAL A 180 16.52 1.51 -16.04
C VAL A 180 15.69 2.31 -17.05
N SER A 181 15.55 1.83 -18.30
CA SER A 181 14.69 2.45 -19.32
C SER A 181 13.23 2.00 -19.21
N ASN A 182 12.99 0.86 -18.56
CA ASN A 182 11.70 0.40 -18.08
C ASN A 182 11.74 0.25 -16.56
N SER A 183 11.98 1.36 -15.85
CA SER A 183 11.42 1.45 -14.51
C SER A 183 9.94 1.05 -14.64
N PRO A 184 9.39 0.15 -13.81
CA PRO A 184 7.96 -0.07 -13.81
C PRO A 184 7.31 1.22 -13.28
N SER A 185 7.15 2.23 -14.14
CA SER A 185 5.83 2.82 -14.26
C SER A 185 4.93 1.61 -14.38
N SER A 186 4.04 1.43 -13.42
CA SER A 186 3.06 0.35 -13.35
C SER A 186 2.77 -0.18 -14.76
N PRO A 187 2.81 -1.51 -15.00
CA PRO A 187 2.79 -2.10 -16.34
C PRO A 187 1.87 -1.29 -17.23
N PRO A 188 2.29 -0.82 -18.43
CA PRO A 188 1.55 0.18 -19.18
C PRO A 188 0.10 -0.23 -19.19
N ARG A 189 -0.70 0.47 -18.38
CA ARG A 189 -2.12 0.16 -18.27
C ARG A 189 -2.59 0.36 -19.69
N GLU A 190 -3.11 -0.70 -20.33
CA GLU A 190 -4.16 -0.53 -21.34
C GLU A 190 -5.04 0.56 -20.75
N LYS A 191 -5.04 1.76 -21.37
CA LYS A 191 -5.59 3.01 -20.81
C LYS A 191 -6.69 2.64 -19.83
N ALA A 192 -6.36 2.59 -18.53
CA ALA A 192 -7.34 2.16 -17.57
C ALA A 192 -8.39 3.25 -17.67
N ASP A 193 -9.56 2.87 -18.20
CA ASP A 193 -10.70 3.76 -18.27
C ASP A 193 -10.78 4.47 -16.92
N ALA A 194 -10.97 5.79 -16.97
CA ALA A 194 -11.11 6.60 -15.77
C ALA A 194 -11.94 5.84 -14.73
N PRO A 195 -11.55 5.84 -13.44
CA PRO A 195 -12.14 4.99 -12.41
C PRO A 195 -13.67 4.99 -12.56
N LYS A 196 -14.22 3.83 -12.91
CA LYS A 196 -15.67 3.68 -13.12
C LYS A 196 -16.31 3.54 -11.75
N PHE A 197 -17.09 4.52 -11.36
CA PHE A 197 -17.89 4.48 -10.14
C PHE A 197 -19.30 3.99 -10.48
N GLY A 198 -19.84 3.10 -9.66
CA GLY A 198 -21.23 2.64 -9.77
C GLY A 198 -22.15 3.50 -8.89
N VAL A 199 -23.27 3.96 -9.44
CA VAL A 199 -24.34 4.62 -8.68
C VAL A 199 -25.53 3.68 -8.62
N LEU A 200 -25.99 3.35 -7.41
CA LEU A 200 -27.23 2.58 -7.21
C LEU A 200 -28.42 3.54 -7.17
N VAL A 201 -29.33 3.40 -8.13
CA VAL A 201 -30.58 4.17 -8.19
C VAL A 201 -31.73 3.29 -7.72
N ILE A 202 -32.35 3.67 -6.59
CA ILE A 202 -33.54 3.02 -6.05
C ILE A 202 -34.76 3.77 -6.60
N CYS A 203 -35.62 3.06 -7.33
CA CYS A 203 -36.80 3.63 -7.97
C CYS A 203 -38.06 3.23 -7.20
N GLU A 204 -39.13 4.05 -7.28
CA GLU A 204 -40.38 3.80 -6.55
C GLU A 204 -41.22 2.66 -7.18
N GLY A 205 -40.90 2.24 -8.41
CA GLY A 205 -41.55 1.13 -9.10
C GLY A 205 -41.03 0.92 -10.52
N GLU A 206 -41.58 -0.07 -11.24
CA GLU A 206 -41.15 -0.40 -12.61
C GLU A 206 -41.29 0.75 -13.63
N PRO A 207 -42.36 1.58 -13.61
CA PRO A 207 -42.47 2.71 -14.54
C PRO A 207 -41.38 3.78 -14.31
N ASP A 208 -41.09 4.09 -13.05
CA ASP A 208 -40.02 5.01 -12.66
C ASP A 208 -38.64 4.44 -12.99
N GLN A 209 -38.43 3.14 -12.74
CA GLN A 209 -37.21 2.44 -13.15
C GLN A 209 -36.97 2.52 -14.66
N ALA A 210 -38.02 2.33 -15.48
CA ALA A 210 -37.90 2.44 -16.94
C ALA A 210 -37.55 3.87 -17.37
N GLN A 211 -38.15 4.88 -16.73
CA GLN A 211 -37.88 6.29 -17.01
C GLN A 211 -36.46 6.70 -16.62
N GLN A 212 -36.01 6.37 -15.40
CA GLN A 212 -34.64 6.70 -14.95
C GLN A 212 -33.59 5.95 -15.77
N TYR A 213 -33.84 4.69 -16.10
CA TYR A 213 -32.94 3.91 -16.95
C TYR A 213 -32.75 4.54 -18.32
N GLN A 214 -33.84 4.96 -18.97
CA GLN A 214 -33.74 5.60 -20.29
C GLN A 214 -33.03 6.94 -20.20
N ARG A 215 -33.37 7.78 -19.21
CA ARG A 215 -32.73 9.07 -18.98
C ARG A 215 -31.22 8.94 -18.80
N LEU A 216 -30.76 8.02 -17.94
CA LEU A 216 -29.34 7.84 -17.67
C LEU A 216 -28.58 7.33 -18.90
N ARG A 217 -29.22 6.48 -19.72
CA ARG A 217 -28.63 6.07 -21.01
C ARG A 217 -28.53 7.21 -22.00
N ASP A 218 -29.55 8.07 -22.06
CA ASP A 218 -29.56 9.26 -22.93
C ASP A 218 -28.48 10.27 -22.49
N GLU A 219 -28.18 10.33 -21.19
CA GLU A 219 -27.07 11.10 -20.60
C GLU A 219 -25.69 10.43 -20.80
N GLY A 220 -25.63 9.25 -21.43
CA GLY A 220 -24.39 8.57 -21.81
C GLY A 220 -23.84 7.60 -20.77
N TYR A 221 -24.61 7.29 -19.71
CA TYR A 221 -24.20 6.31 -18.70
C TYR A 221 -24.41 4.86 -19.17
N ASP A 222 -23.51 3.98 -18.77
CA ASP A 222 -23.62 2.54 -18.99
C ASP A 222 -24.43 1.90 -17.86
N CYS A 223 -25.70 1.62 -18.12
CA CYS A 223 -26.65 1.14 -17.12
C CYS A 223 -26.97 -0.34 -17.29
N ILE A 224 -26.94 -1.10 -16.18
CA ILE A 224 -27.35 -2.51 -16.14
C ILE A 224 -28.60 -2.64 -15.28
N LYS A 225 -29.68 -3.23 -15.80
CA LYS A 225 -30.85 -3.60 -14.99
C LYS A 225 -30.54 -4.84 -14.17
N GLN A 226 -30.43 -4.72 -12.85
CA GLN A 226 -30.42 -5.88 -11.96
C GLN A 226 -31.86 -6.32 -11.68
N GLY A 227 -32.20 -7.54 -12.11
CA GLY A 227 -33.53 -8.11 -11.95
C GLY A 227 -33.83 -8.48 -10.49
N SER A 228 -35.07 -8.19 -10.07
CA SER A 228 -35.64 -8.50 -8.77
C SER A 228 -35.63 -10.00 -8.45
N LYS A 229 -34.82 -10.44 -7.48
CA LYS A 229 -35.20 -11.58 -6.63
C LYS A 229 -35.98 -11.01 -5.45
N PRO A 230 -37.25 -11.42 -5.23
CA PRO A 230 -38.02 -10.92 -4.10
C PRO A 230 -37.44 -11.46 -2.77
N PRO A 231 -37.49 -10.69 -1.67
CA PRO A 231 -37.31 -11.23 -0.34
C PRO A 231 -38.48 -12.16 -0.02
N GLY A 232 -38.19 -13.34 0.52
CA GLY A 232 -39.18 -14.40 0.73
C GLY A 232 -40.35 -14.01 1.65
N CYS A 233 -41.51 -14.61 1.39
CA CYS A 233 -42.53 -14.84 2.40
C CYS A 233 -42.82 -16.34 2.52
N LYS A 234 -42.67 -16.85 3.73
CA LYS A 234 -43.12 -18.17 4.19
C LYS A 234 -44.65 -18.29 4.09
N ARG A 235 -45.12 -19.49 3.77
CA ARG A 235 -45.97 -20.27 4.69
C ARG A 235 -45.32 -21.62 4.92
#